data_AF-A0A4P9K7M0-F1
#
_entry.id   AF-A0A4P9K7M0-F1
#
_cell.length_a   1.000
_cell.length_b   1.000
_cell.length_c   1.000
_cell.angle_alpha   90.00
_cell.angle_beta   90.00
_cell.angle_gamma   90.00
#
_symmetry.space_group_name_H-M   'P 1'
#
loop_
_entity.id
_entity.type
_entity.pdbx_description
1 polymer ?
#
loop_
_entity_poly.entity_id
_entity_poly.type
_entity_poly.pdbx_seq_one_letter_code
_entity_poly.pdbx_strand_id
1 'polypeptide(L)'
;MTKQLKIDIGHYSSAGIKAENQDSVNYCIPTGSTLESKGIVSVLADGVSSSEAAKQASDTAVKSFIHDFYSTPETWSTKKSCQQVISAINSWLYKQGSTHATELRGWVTTFDAVIFKSTTAYLVHVGDSRIYRLRDGDLSLLSKDHTTWINSDRSYLSRALGIDSILQIDFKQLELQPGDIFLQTSDGVHDFISDAEISAILGSTHTAQDKSQRLVERAIANQSDDNLSAQVSEVIQLPSATKQEVYEKLSELPFPPELQPGMKIDGYEILQELSLSPRSQIYLARDMENDQELVLKTPSSNYSDDPWYLDGFVREEWIGQRLTHPGLMKTYKSHKSKQFLYFTTEYIKGQTLRQWISENPTPDISTVRDLISQLSSALRAMHRQDVIHQDLKPENIMITPEGRIKIIDFGAVHAAGLAELASVLQRQHPEGTLNYTAPEYLMGEPGSKRSDIFSLGVICYEMFCGALPYEEKKVNKFQLKSYQHMRYIPIQKRRKELPLWLDQVLKTACAANPVKRYSLLSEFIHQLKTPQDVKVQQDFEPLLQKNPVLVWQLISLSLLLTLIASFYFR
;
A
#
# COMPACT_ATOMS: atom_id res chain seq x y z
N MET A 1 -12.02 15.63 17.08
CA MET A 1 -11.85 16.39 15.83
C MET A 1 -10.44 16.14 15.34
N THR A 2 -10.27 15.54 14.16
CA THR A 2 -8.96 15.33 13.54
C THR A 2 -8.33 16.70 13.28
N LYS A 3 -7.14 16.94 13.85
CA LYS A 3 -6.35 18.13 13.52
C LYS A 3 -6.02 18.06 12.02
N GLN A 4 -6.29 19.11 11.26
CA GLN A 4 -5.86 19.23 9.86
C GLN A 4 -4.49 19.90 9.79
N LEU A 5 -3.77 19.64 8.69
CA LEU A 5 -2.53 20.33 8.35
C LEU A 5 -2.81 21.82 8.17
N LYS A 6 -2.07 22.66 8.89
CA LYS A 6 -2.15 24.12 8.77
C LYS A 6 -0.74 24.69 8.70
N ILE A 7 -0.48 25.46 7.65
CA ILE A 7 0.80 26.13 7.39
C ILE A 7 0.48 27.59 7.04
N ASP A 8 1.22 28.53 7.63
CA ASP A 8 1.23 29.93 7.21
C ASP A 8 2.27 30.10 6.11
N ILE A 9 1.86 30.53 4.92
CA ILE A 9 2.74 30.66 3.76
C ILE A 9 2.62 32.07 3.19
N GLY A 10 3.76 32.70 2.93
CA GLY A 10 3.82 33.99 2.26
C GLY A 10 5.05 34.09 1.38
N HIS A 11 4.97 34.89 0.33
CA HIS A 11 6.09 35.11 -0.59
C HIS A 11 6.18 36.57 -0.99
N TYR A 12 7.38 37.00 -1.34
CA TYR A 12 7.62 38.30 -1.94
C TYR A 12 8.69 38.16 -3.01
N SER A 13 8.46 38.79 -4.16
CA SER A 13 9.36 38.74 -5.31
C SER A 13 9.45 40.11 -5.96
N SER A 14 10.67 40.53 -6.29
CA SER A 14 10.99 41.86 -6.83
C SER A 14 11.98 41.75 -7.97
N ALA A 15 11.82 42.60 -8.99
CA ALA A 15 12.80 42.74 -10.06
C ALA A 15 14.14 43.32 -9.55
N GLY A 16 14.17 43.91 -8.36
CA GLY A 16 15.35 44.57 -7.82
C GLY A 16 15.76 45.75 -8.71
N ILE A 17 17.02 45.76 -9.14
CA ILE A 17 17.55 46.76 -10.07
C ILE A 17 17.36 46.38 -11.55
N LYS A 18 16.94 45.14 -11.84
CA LYS A 18 16.71 44.66 -13.20
C LYS A 18 15.40 45.23 -13.76
N ALA A 19 15.32 45.37 -15.08
CA ALA A 19 14.13 45.90 -15.75
C ALA A 19 12.92 44.96 -15.69
N GLU A 20 13.16 43.66 -15.52
CA GLU A 20 12.14 42.62 -15.45
C GLU A 20 12.47 41.65 -14.32
N ASN A 21 11.42 41.17 -13.65
CA ASN A 21 11.51 40.07 -12.71
C ASN A 21 11.42 38.74 -13.46
N GLN A 22 12.53 37.98 -13.48
CA GLN A 22 12.64 36.69 -14.12
C GLN A 22 12.33 35.54 -13.17
N ASP A 23 12.16 35.81 -11.88
CA ASP A 23 11.76 34.82 -10.89
C ASP A 23 10.25 34.58 -10.94
N SER A 24 9.85 33.37 -10.58
CA SER A 24 8.47 33.01 -10.33
C SER A 24 8.35 32.26 -9.02
N VAL A 25 7.34 32.63 -8.22
CA VAL A 25 7.15 32.11 -6.87
C VAL A 25 5.66 31.97 -6.61
N ASN A 26 5.24 30.83 -6.07
CA ASN A 26 3.83 30.59 -5.78
C ASN A 26 3.62 29.44 -4.79
N TYR A 27 2.40 29.34 -4.26
CA TYR A 27 1.97 28.22 -3.45
C TYR A 27 0.50 27.88 -3.69
N CYS A 28 0.09 26.69 -3.30
CA CYS A 28 -1.31 26.28 -3.34
C CYS A 28 -1.65 25.48 -2.09
N ILE A 29 -2.65 25.97 -1.35
CA ILE A 29 -3.25 25.31 -0.19
C ILE A 29 -4.62 24.79 -0.63
N PRO A 30 -4.76 23.50 -0.99
CA PRO A 30 -6.03 22.93 -1.37
C PRO A 30 -6.95 22.76 -0.15
N THR A 31 -8.22 22.46 -0.41
CA THR A 31 -9.22 22.20 0.63
C THR A 31 -9.76 20.77 0.53
N GLY A 32 -10.37 20.28 1.62
CA GLY A 32 -11.05 18.98 1.62
C GLY A 32 -10.11 17.78 1.43
N SER A 33 -10.55 16.78 0.67
CA SER A 33 -9.82 15.52 0.45
C SER A 33 -8.47 15.72 -0.25
N THR A 34 -8.34 16.70 -1.14
CA THR A 34 -7.09 17.00 -1.85
C THR A 34 -5.98 17.44 -0.89
N LEU A 35 -6.32 18.16 0.20
CA LEU A 35 -5.35 18.50 1.24
C LEU A 35 -4.84 17.26 1.97
N GLU A 36 -5.70 16.27 2.19
CA GLU A 36 -5.33 15.02 2.86
C GLU A 36 -4.52 14.09 1.95
N SER A 37 -4.86 14.01 0.66
CA SER A 37 -4.22 13.11 -0.31
C SER A 37 -2.94 13.68 -0.93
N LYS A 38 -2.90 14.98 -1.23
CA LYS A 38 -1.80 15.65 -1.95
C LYS A 38 -0.98 16.63 -1.11
N GLY A 39 -1.57 17.19 -0.05
CA GLY A 39 -0.89 18.17 0.80
C GLY A 39 -0.89 19.59 0.23
N ILE A 40 0.02 20.42 0.73
CA ILE A 40 0.22 21.83 0.36
C ILE A 40 1.51 21.92 -0.46
N VAL A 41 1.51 22.72 -1.52
CA VAL A 41 2.64 22.90 -2.44
C VAL A 41 3.17 24.33 -2.33
N SER A 42 4.49 24.46 -2.22
CA SER A 42 5.27 25.70 -2.14
C SER A 42 6.37 25.62 -3.20
N VAL A 43 6.45 26.57 -4.14
CA VAL A 43 7.36 26.48 -5.31
C VAL A 43 8.04 27.82 -5.58
N LEU A 44 9.32 27.77 -5.93
CA LEU A 44 10.13 28.89 -6.41
C LEU A 44 10.95 28.42 -7.62
N ALA A 45 11.04 29.27 -8.64
CA ALA A 45 11.89 29.06 -9.81
C ALA A 45 12.55 30.38 -10.19
N ASP A 46 13.87 30.35 -10.34
CA ASP A 46 14.70 31.48 -10.74
C ASP A 46 15.04 31.35 -12.22
N GLY A 47 14.79 32.41 -12.98
CA GLY A 47 15.04 32.45 -14.41
C GLY A 47 16.50 32.76 -14.69
N VAL A 48 17.21 31.86 -15.38
CA VAL A 48 18.65 32.06 -15.65
C VAL A 48 18.84 33.27 -16.58
N SER A 49 19.49 34.33 -16.10
CA SER A 49 19.64 35.60 -16.84
C SER A 49 20.33 35.49 -18.22
N SER A 50 21.11 34.43 -18.47
CA SER A 50 21.68 34.17 -19.80
C SER A 50 20.66 33.60 -20.82
N SER A 51 19.43 33.31 -20.39
CA SER A 51 18.33 32.85 -21.22
C SER A 51 17.48 34.01 -21.74
N GLU A 52 17.14 34.00 -23.03
CA GLU A 52 16.19 34.97 -23.60
C GLU A 52 14.75 34.82 -23.09
N ALA A 53 14.42 33.62 -22.60
CA ALA A 53 13.08 33.26 -22.15
C ALA A 53 13.06 32.91 -20.66
N ALA A 54 13.99 33.47 -19.88
CA ALA A 54 14.19 33.18 -18.46
C ALA A 54 12.87 33.27 -17.66
N LYS A 55 12.17 34.40 -17.81
CA LYS A 55 10.87 34.64 -17.17
C LYS A 55 9.79 33.67 -17.62
N GLN A 56 9.73 33.37 -18.91
CA GLN A 56 8.72 32.43 -19.44
C GLN A 56 9.01 31.01 -18.94
N ALA A 57 10.28 30.62 -18.81
CA ALA A 57 10.69 29.32 -18.30
C ALA A 57 10.31 29.16 -16.82
N SER A 58 10.69 30.11 -15.96
CA SER A 58 10.37 30.09 -14.52
C SER A 58 8.85 30.12 -14.26
N ASP A 59 8.13 31.02 -14.94
CA ASP A 59 6.67 31.15 -14.83
C ASP A 59 5.95 29.88 -15.30
N THR A 60 6.39 29.28 -16.41
CA THR A 60 5.83 28.02 -16.89
C THR A 60 6.11 26.87 -15.93
N ALA A 61 7.32 26.78 -15.39
CA ALA A 61 7.69 25.72 -14.45
C ALA A 61 6.81 25.77 -13.18
N VAL A 62 6.67 26.94 -12.56
CA VAL A 62 5.88 27.13 -11.33
C VAL A 62 4.40 26.83 -11.56
N LYS A 63 3.80 27.42 -12.61
CA LYS A 63 2.37 27.25 -12.92
C LYS A 63 2.05 25.81 -13.29
N SER A 64 2.86 25.20 -14.16
CA SER A 64 2.62 23.83 -14.63
C SER A 64 2.80 22.84 -13.48
N PHE A 65 3.81 23.03 -12.62
CA PHE A 65 4.02 22.13 -11.50
C PHE A 65 2.82 22.10 -10.55
N ILE A 66 2.33 23.27 -10.12
CA ILE A 66 1.16 23.34 -9.23
C ILE A 66 -0.05 22.67 -9.89
N HIS A 67 -0.35 23.02 -11.14
CA HIS A 67 -1.51 22.48 -11.84
C HIS A 67 -1.43 20.95 -12.04
N ASP A 68 -0.30 20.46 -12.53
CA ASP A 68 -0.14 19.06 -12.90
C ASP A 68 0.05 18.17 -11.68
N PHE A 69 0.69 18.67 -10.61
CA PHE A 69 0.85 17.93 -9.35
C PHE A 69 -0.51 17.54 -8.75
N TYR A 70 -1.44 18.48 -8.65
CA TYR A 70 -2.79 18.19 -8.15
C TYR A 70 -3.65 17.37 -9.12
N SER A 71 -3.28 17.34 -10.39
CA SER A 71 -3.93 16.51 -11.41
C SER A 71 -3.40 15.06 -11.45
N THR A 72 -2.31 14.76 -10.72
CA THR A 72 -1.78 13.39 -10.67
C THR A 72 -2.71 12.44 -9.89
N PRO A 73 -2.77 11.14 -10.24
CA PRO A 73 -3.63 10.17 -9.54
C PRO A 73 -3.39 10.16 -8.02
N GLU A 74 -4.45 10.08 -7.22
CA GLU A 74 -4.34 10.07 -5.74
C GLU A 74 -3.57 8.87 -5.19
N THR A 75 -3.48 7.80 -5.97
CA THR A 75 -2.76 6.56 -5.65
C THR A 75 -1.23 6.68 -5.81
N TRP A 76 -0.73 7.75 -6.44
CA TRP A 76 0.71 7.96 -6.59
C TRP A 76 1.31 8.53 -5.31
N SER A 77 2.48 8.00 -4.93
CA SER A 77 3.28 8.61 -3.86
C SER A 77 3.69 10.02 -4.26
N THR A 78 3.88 10.90 -3.26
CA THR A 78 4.30 12.28 -3.51
C THR A 78 5.57 12.34 -4.34
N LYS A 79 6.55 11.47 -4.04
CA LYS A 79 7.79 11.32 -4.81
C LYS A 79 7.54 11.03 -6.28
N LYS A 80 6.68 10.05 -6.59
CA LYS A 80 6.33 9.68 -7.96
C LYS A 80 5.62 10.82 -8.68
N SER A 81 4.67 11.48 -8.02
CA SER A 81 3.98 12.66 -8.58
C SER A 81 4.98 13.77 -8.94
N CYS A 82 5.88 14.14 -8.02
CA CYS A 82 6.90 15.15 -8.29
C CYS A 82 7.81 14.76 -9.46
N GLN A 83 8.34 13.54 -9.46
CA GLN A 83 9.23 13.05 -10.52
C GLN A 83 8.57 13.12 -11.90
N GLN A 84 7.35 12.60 -12.03
CA GLN A 84 6.64 12.57 -13.31
C GLN A 84 6.32 13.98 -13.83
N VAL A 85 5.84 14.87 -12.95
CA VAL A 85 5.51 16.25 -13.32
C VAL A 85 6.76 17.02 -13.73
N ILE A 86 7.85 16.93 -12.96
CA ILE A 86 9.07 17.66 -13.27
C ILE A 86 9.74 17.12 -14.54
N SER A 87 9.76 15.80 -14.74
CA SER A 87 10.28 15.23 -15.99
C SER A 87 9.49 15.71 -17.22
N ALA A 88 8.17 15.87 -17.10
CA ALA A 88 7.33 16.42 -18.16
C ALA A 88 7.64 17.91 -18.44
N ILE A 89 7.74 18.73 -17.38
CA ILE A 89 8.12 20.15 -17.48
C ILE A 89 9.50 20.30 -18.11
N ASN A 90 10.49 19.53 -17.65
CA ASN A 90 11.85 19.54 -18.19
C ASN A 90 11.87 19.19 -19.69
N SER A 91 11.17 18.12 -20.07
CA SER A 91 11.09 17.70 -21.48
C SER A 91 10.48 18.78 -22.37
N TRP A 92 9.47 19.49 -21.85
CA TRP A 92 8.83 20.59 -22.57
C TRP A 92 9.76 21.80 -22.71
N LEU A 93 10.40 22.24 -21.62
CA LEU A 93 11.34 23.36 -21.62
C LEU A 93 12.56 23.07 -22.53
N TYR A 94 13.14 21.87 -22.42
CA TYR A 94 14.24 21.43 -23.26
C TYR A 94 13.86 21.45 -24.75
N LYS A 95 12.66 20.96 -25.09
CA LYS A 95 12.16 20.98 -26.47
C LYS A 95 12.01 22.41 -27.00
N GLN A 96 11.47 23.33 -26.19
CA GLN A 96 11.35 24.74 -26.60
C GLN A 96 12.70 25.40 -26.83
N GLY A 97 13.69 25.14 -25.96
CA GLY A 97 15.08 25.59 -26.13
C GLY A 97 15.73 25.02 -27.40
N SER A 98 15.47 23.76 -27.75
CA SER A 98 16.07 23.10 -28.92
C SER A 98 15.51 23.50 -30.28
N THR A 99 14.35 24.18 -30.33
CA THR A 99 13.67 24.51 -31.60
C THR A 99 14.27 25.75 -32.30
N HIS A 100 15.09 26.54 -31.59
CA HIS A 100 15.76 27.73 -32.14
C HIS A 100 17.21 27.41 -32.52
N ALA A 101 17.48 27.25 -33.82
CA ALA A 101 18.72 26.73 -34.41
C ALA A 101 19.96 27.66 -34.34
N THR A 102 20.04 28.57 -33.38
CA THR A 102 21.18 29.50 -33.21
C THR A 102 21.60 29.53 -31.76
N GLU A 103 22.82 29.04 -31.51
CA GLU A 103 23.65 29.07 -30.30
C GLU A 103 23.02 29.69 -29.03
N LEU A 104 22.76 28.85 -28.01
CA LEU A 104 22.60 29.17 -26.58
C LEU A 104 21.51 30.20 -26.20
N ARG A 105 20.26 29.96 -26.56
CA ARG A 105 19.10 30.75 -26.07
C ARG A 105 18.00 29.82 -25.52
N GLY A 106 18.35 29.02 -24.51
CA GLY A 106 17.52 27.94 -23.98
C GLY A 106 16.50 28.39 -22.93
N TRP A 107 15.33 27.76 -22.86
CA TRP A 107 14.34 27.95 -21.80
C TRP A 107 14.81 27.26 -20.52
N VAL A 108 15.58 27.98 -19.70
CA VAL A 108 16.29 27.41 -18.54
C VAL A 108 15.91 28.15 -17.26
N THR A 109 15.65 27.39 -16.20
CA THR A 109 15.28 27.92 -14.87
C THR A 109 15.69 26.94 -13.77
N THR A 110 16.02 27.46 -12.59
CA THR A 110 16.12 26.64 -11.38
C THR A 110 14.73 26.16 -10.95
N PHE A 111 14.66 25.20 -10.05
CA PHE A 111 13.37 24.75 -9.54
C PHE A 111 13.47 24.16 -8.14
N ASP A 112 12.76 24.80 -7.21
CA ASP A 112 12.59 24.37 -5.83
C ASP A 112 11.13 24.16 -5.52
N ALA A 113 10.79 23.00 -4.96
CA ALA A 113 9.46 22.72 -4.42
C ALA A 113 9.54 22.10 -3.03
N VAL A 114 8.68 22.56 -2.13
CA VAL A 114 8.41 21.92 -0.84
C VAL A 114 6.95 21.52 -0.80
N ILE A 115 6.70 20.23 -0.65
CA ILE A 115 5.37 19.66 -0.53
C ILE A 115 5.17 19.25 0.93
N PHE A 116 4.24 19.90 1.61
CA PHE A 116 3.86 19.56 2.97
C PHE A 116 2.64 18.66 2.94
N LYS A 117 2.80 17.38 3.25
CA LYS A 117 1.69 16.42 3.30
C LYS A 117 1.72 15.74 4.65
N SER A 118 0.60 15.84 5.36
CA SER A 118 0.40 15.29 6.70
C SER A 118 1.54 15.64 7.68
N THR A 119 2.46 14.74 8.01
CA THR A 119 3.54 14.97 9.00
C THR A 119 4.92 15.05 8.35
N THR A 120 4.95 15.24 7.04
CA THR A 120 6.15 15.09 6.21
C THR A 120 6.30 16.27 5.25
N ALA A 121 7.53 16.77 5.09
CA ALA A 121 7.92 17.66 4.00
C ALA A 121 8.71 16.87 2.95
N TYR A 122 8.34 17.04 1.68
CA TYR A 122 9.05 16.49 0.53
C TYR A 122 9.67 17.64 -0.24
N LEU A 123 11.00 17.63 -0.34
CA LEU A 123 11.79 18.66 -1.00
C LEU A 123 12.21 18.14 -2.36
N VAL A 124 12.04 18.98 -3.36
CA VAL A 124 12.55 18.77 -4.71
C VAL A 124 13.38 19.98 -5.09
N HIS A 125 14.59 19.75 -5.57
CA HIS A 125 15.54 20.82 -5.84
C HIS A 125 16.37 20.52 -7.09
N VAL A 126 16.55 21.54 -7.91
CA VAL A 126 17.54 21.59 -8.98
C VAL A 126 17.95 23.04 -9.25
N GLY A 127 19.26 23.31 -9.28
CA GLY A 127 19.80 24.64 -9.51
C GLY A 127 20.57 25.17 -8.31
N ASP A 128 20.60 26.48 -8.14
CA ASP A 128 21.29 27.22 -7.07
C ASP A 128 20.35 28.02 -6.17
N SER A 129 19.04 27.96 -6.40
CA SER A 129 18.07 28.37 -5.40
C SER A 129 18.21 27.53 -4.12
N ARG A 130 17.95 28.13 -2.96
CA ARG A 130 18.23 27.49 -1.67
C ARG A 130 16.97 27.25 -0.84
N ILE A 131 16.93 26.07 -0.21
CA ILE A 131 15.89 25.67 0.74
C ILE A 131 16.53 25.56 2.13
N TYR A 132 16.11 26.41 3.06
CA TYR A 132 16.50 26.37 4.48
C TYR A 132 15.37 25.85 5.36
N ARG A 133 15.74 25.33 6.54
CA ARG A 133 14.81 25.10 7.65
C ARG A 133 15.37 25.67 8.93
N LEU A 134 14.56 26.50 9.59
CA LEU A 134 14.76 26.93 10.98
C LEU A 134 13.93 26.02 11.90
N ARG A 135 14.59 25.35 12.85
CA ARG A 135 13.96 24.57 13.92
C ARG A 135 14.67 24.87 15.23
N ASP A 136 13.92 25.23 16.26
CA ASP A 136 14.46 25.51 17.60
C ASP A 136 15.64 26.51 17.60
N GLY A 137 15.64 27.46 16.68
CA GLY A 137 16.70 28.46 16.49
C GLY A 137 17.89 28.01 15.63
N ASP A 138 17.94 26.75 15.21
CA ASP A 138 18.96 26.20 14.32
C ASP A 138 18.56 26.36 12.85
N LEU A 139 19.33 27.14 12.09
CA LEU A 139 19.12 27.35 10.65
C LEU A 139 19.97 26.34 9.87
N SER A 140 19.29 25.45 9.14
CA SER A 140 19.92 24.37 8.38
C SER A 140 19.64 24.52 6.89
N LEU A 141 20.69 24.55 6.06
CA LEU A 141 20.56 24.47 4.60
C LEU A 141 20.24 23.02 4.19
N LEU A 142 19.18 22.84 3.43
CA LEU A 142 18.64 21.53 3.04
C LEU A 142 18.93 21.14 1.59
N SER A 143 19.07 22.13 0.70
CA SER A 143 19.46 21.97 -0.70
C SER A 143 20.99 21.97 -0.87
N LYS A 144 21.46 21.73 -2.09
CA LYS A 144 22.87 21.77 -2.46
C LYS A 144 23.00 22.41 -3.83
N ASP A 145 23.69 23.53 -3.93
CA ASP A 145 23.82 24.27 -5.18
C ASP A 145 24.43 23.39 -6.28
N HIS A 146 23.80 23.39 -7.46
CA HIS A 146 24.24 22.64 -8.63
C HIS A 146 25.04 23.53 -9.59
N THR A 147 26.05 24.24 -9.09
CA THR A 147 26.91 25.14 -9.89
C THR A 147 28.28 24.52 -10.17
N THR A 148 28.90 24.91 -11.28
CA THR A 148 30.31 24.61 -11.59
C THR A 148 31.06 25.89 -11.87
N TRP A 149 32.24 26.02 -11.26
CA TRP A 149 33.11 27.18 -11.40
C TRP A 149 34.08 26.98 -12.57
N ILE A 150 34.09 27.91 -13.52
CA ILE A 150 35.07 27.91 -14.63
C ILE A 150 36.30 28.75 -14.24
N ASN A 151 36.07 29.89 -13.58
CA ASN A 151 37.07 30.81 -13.02
C ASN A 151 36.54 31.42 -11.71
N SER A 152 37.32 32.24 -10.99
CA SER A 152 36.92 32.87 -9.70
C SER A 152 35.64 33.70 -9.76
N ASP A 153 35.25 34.17 -10.96
CA ASP A 153 34.18 35.17 -11.13
C ASP A 153 33.02 34.67 -12.03
N ARG A 154 33.04 33.40 -12.47
CA ARG A 154 31.97 32.84 -13.32
C ARG A 154 31.60 31.42 -12.93
N SER A 155 30.44 31.28 -12.31
CA SER A 155 29.71 30.03 -12.11
C SER A 155 28.71 29.82 -13.26
N TYR A 156 28.46 28.57 -13.63
CA TYR A 156 27.32 28.19 -14.46
C TYR A 156 26.53 27.06 -13.79
N LEU A 157 25.23 26.99 -14.08
CA LEU A 157 24.38 25.90 -13.62
C LEU A 157 24.75 24.59 -14.31
N SER A 158 25.23 23.63 -13.53
CA SER A 158 25.49 22.26 -13.97
C SER A 158 24.22 21.43 -14.08
N ARG A 159 23.15 21.83 -13.36
CA ARG A 159 21.82 21.22 -13.43
C ARG A 159 20.77 22.30 -13.26
N ALA A 160 19.79 22.33 -14.15
CA ALA A 160 18.60 23.17 -14.08
C ALA A 160 17.53 22.58 -15.02
N LEU A 161 16.29 23.04 -14.91
CA LEU A 161 15.25 22.61 -15.84
C LEU A 161 15.54 23.17 -17.23
N GLY A 162 15.39 22.33 -18.26
CA GLY A 162 15.55 22.70 -19.66
C GLY A 162 16.99 22.72 -20.17
N ILE A 163 18.00 22.44 -19.34
CA ILE A 163 19.41 22.31 -19.78
C ILE A 163 19.60 21.03 -20.59
N ASP A 164 19.17 19.89 -20.03
CA ASP A 164 19.38 18.57 -20.61
C ASP A 164 18.06 17.81 -20.77
N SER A 165 18.05 16.87 -21.72
CA SER A 165 16.91 15.97 -21.95
C SER A 165 16.67 15.01 -20.78
N ILE A 166 17.71 14.68 -20.00
CA ILE A 166 17.65 13.82 -18.83
C ILE A 166 17.96 14.68 -17.60
N LEU A 167 16.99 14.82 -16.72
CA LEU A 167 17.13 15.60 -15.49
C LEU A 167 17.42 14.71 -14.29
N GLN A 168 18.46 15.05 -13.54
CA GLN A 168 18.69 14.51 -12.20
C GLN A 168 18.19 15.53 -11.17
N ILE A 169 17.16 15.16 -10.42
CA ILE A 169 16.59 15.98 -9.34
C ILE A 169 17.10 15.50 -7.99
N ASP A 170 17.36 16.45 -7.09
CA ASP A 170 17.57 16.12 -5.69
C ASP A 170 16.19 16.00 -5.01
N PHE A 171 15.95 14.84 -4.40
CA PHE A 171 14.72 14.58 -3.66
C PHE A 171 15.04 14.22 -2.22
N LYS A 172 14.41 14.90 -1.26
CA LYS A 172 14.63 14.67 0.17
C LYS A 172 13.32 14.67 0.93
N GLN A 173 13.19 13.77 1.90
CA GLN A 173 12.03 13.67 2.77
C GLN A 173 12.42 14.00 4.21
N LEU A 174 11.61 14.80 4.89
CA LEU A 174 11.86 15.27 6.25
C LEU A 174 10.60 15.14 7.11
N GLU A 175 10.79 14.79 8.38
CA GLU A 175 9.70 14.82 9.37
C GLU A 175 9.45 16.26 9.84
N LEU A 176 8.18 16.64 9.85
CA LEU A 176 7.72 17.96 10.29
C LEU A 176 7.49 17.99 11.80
N GLN A 177 7.74 19.15 12.39
CA GLN A 177 7.33 19.50 13.74
C GLN A 177 6.55 20.83 13.73
N PRO A 178 5.56 21.01 14.62
CA PRO A 178 4.93 22.32 14.80
C PRO A 178 5.99 23.37 15.18
N GLY A 179 5.98 24.51 14.50
CA GLY A 179 6.99 25.56 14.64
C GLY A 179 8.15 25.48 13.65
N ASP A 180 8.25 24.42 12.84
CA ASP A 180 9.23 24.40 11.73
C ASP A 180 8.96 25.55 10.75
N ILE A 181 10.00 26.27 10.37
CA ILE A 181 9.93 27.32 9.35
C ILE A 181 10.83 26.94 8.18
N PHE A 182 10.26 26.84 6.99
CA PHE A 182 10.98 26.62 5.75
C PHE A 182 11.10 27.93 4.97
N LEU A 183 12.25 28.14 4.36
CA LEU A 183 12.55 29.30 3.52
C LEU A 183 13.08 28.83 2.17
N GLN A 184 12.45 29.24 1.07
CA GLN A 184 12.95 29.10 -0.30
C GLN A 184 13.41 30.49 -0.80
N THR A 185 14.60 30.59 -1.38
CA THR A 185 15.17 31.88 -1.84
C THR A 185 15.94 31.78 -3.15
N SER A 186 15.86 32.81 -3.99
CA SER A 186 16.83 33.07 -5.07
C SER A 186 18.17 33.56 -4.53
N ASP A 187 19.21 33.51 -5.36
CA ASP A 187 20.58 33.99 -5.07
C ASP A 187 20.61 35.49 -4.76
N GLY A 188 19.77 36.28 -5.44
CA GLY A 188 19.59 37.70 -5.16
C GLY A 188 19.16 38.02 -3.73
N VAL A 189 18.65 37.05 -2.97
CA VAL A 189 18.39 37.17 -1.52
C VAL A 189 19.51 36.56 -0.69
N HIS A 190 19.86 35.29 -0.92
CA HIS A 190 20.71 34.55 0.01
C HIS A 190 22.20 34.84 -0.13
N ASP A 191 22.66 35.42 -1.23
CA ASP A 191 24.05 35.88 -1.37
C ASP A 191 24.29 37.26 -0.73
N PHE A 192 23.21 38.00 -0.46
CA PHE A 192 23.25 39.36 0.09
C PHE A 192 22.83 39.46 1.56
N ILE A 193 22.43 38.35 2.18
CA ILE A 193 21.99 38.32 3.59
C ILE A 193 22.74 37.22 4.32
N SER A 194 23.26 37.51 5.51
CA SER A 194 23.93 36.50 6.32
C SER A 194 22.95 35.50 6.98
N ASP A 195 23.38 34.27 7.22
CA ASP A 195 22.60 33.25 7.93
C ASP A 195 22.06 33.74 9.29
N ALA A 196 22.84 34.59 9.99
CA ALA A 196 22.43 35.19 11.25
C ALA A 196 21.25 36.16 11.09
N GLU A 197 21.25 36.95 10.02
CA GLU A 197 20.13 37.84 9.68
C GLU A 197 18.91 37.06 9.21
N ILE A 198 19.10 36.01 8.40
CA ILE A 198 18.03 35.10 7.98
C ILE A 198 17.36 34.49 9.22
N SER A 199 18.15 33.90 10.12
CA SER A 199 17.63 33.29 11.36
C SER A 199 16.89 34.30 12.23
N ALA A 200 17.40 35.53 12.38
CA ALA A 200 16.75 36.60 13.14
C ALA A 200 15.40 37.02 12.53
N ILE A 201 15.30 37.14 11.21
CA ILE A 201 14.04 37.49 10.53
C ILE A 201 13.04 36.34 10.64
N LEU A 202 13.45 35.11 10.36
CA LEU A 202 12.58 33.93 10.42
C LEU A 202 12.07 33.64 11.84
N GLY A 203 12.92 33.84 12.86
CA GLY A 203 12.58 33.64 14.28
C GLY A 203 11.68 34.73 14.90
N SER A 204 11.36 35.79 14.15
CA SER A 204 10.46 36.85 14.62
C SER A 204 8.99 36.40 14.66
N THR A 205 8.15 37.09 15.44
CA THR A 205 6.71 36.78 15.58
C THR A 205 5.84 37.35 14.45
N HIS A 206 6.45 37.71 13.32
CA HIS A 206 5.75 38.25 12.16
C HIS A 206 5.09 37.14 11.32
N THR A 207 4.15 37.50 10.44
CA THR A 207 3.52 36.52 9.53
C THR A 207 4.53 36.02 8.49
N ALA A 208 4.27 34.86 7.88
CA ALA A 208 5.12 34.34 6.80
C ALA A 208 5.27 35.37 5.65
N GLN A 209 4.20 36.11 5.33
CA GLN A 209 4.24 37.18 4.32
C GLN A 209 5.18 38.33 4.70
N ASP A 210 5.08 38.82 5.94
CA ASP A 210 5.95 39.90 6.45
C ASP A 210 7.42 39.46 6.49
N LYS A 211 7.68 38.21 6.89
CA LYS A 211 9.03 37.61 6.91
C LYS A 211 9.62 37.58 5.50
N SER A 212 8.86 37.10 4.51
CA SER A 212 9.29 37.07 3.10
C SER A 212 9.61 38.47 2.56
N GLN A 213 8.76 39.46 2.84
CA GLN A 213 9.01 40.83 2.41
C GLN A 213 10.27 41.43 3.06
N ARG A 214 10.45 41.22 4.37
CA ARG A 214 11.64 41.72 5.10
C ARG A 214 12.95 41.11 4.63
N LEU A 215 12.94 39.84 4.23
CA LEU A 215 14.12 39.21 3.64
C LEU A 215 14.49 39.94 2.35
N VAL A 216 13.56 40.13 1.42
CA VAL A 216 13.85 40.83 0.16
C VAL A 216 14.23 42.29 0.38
N GLU A 217 13.54 43.03 1.25
CA GLU A 217 13.90 44.41 1.59
C GLU A 217 15.30 44.52 2.21
N ARG A 218 15.70 43.53 3.02
CA ARG A 218 17.05 43.47 3.59
C ARG A 218 18.11 43.23 2.51
N ALA A 219 17.88 42.32 1.58
CA ALA A 219 18.80 42.10 0.46
C ALA A 219 18.92 43.34 -0.44
N ILE A 220 17.82 44.05 -0.71
CA ILE A 220 17.84 45.34 -1.43
C ILE A 220 18.67 46.38 -0.65
N ALA A 221 18.50 46.47 0.67
CA ALA A 221 19.30 47.37 1.51
C ALA A 221 20.79 47.02 1.49
N ASN A 222 21.12 45.74 1.31
CA ASN A 222 22.48 45.22 1.14
C ASN A 222 22.98 45.31 -0.32
N GLN A 223 22.29 46.04 -1.19
CA GLN A 223 22.68 46.34 -2.58
C GLN A 223 22.72 45.12 -3.50
N SER A 224 21.78 44.20 -3.33
CA SER A 224 21.55 43.11 -4.30
C SER A 224 21.38 43.62 -5.73
N ASP A 225 22.05 42.95 -6.67
CA ASP A 225 22.08 43.27 -8.09
C ASP A 225 21.27 42.31 -8.98
N ASP A 226 20.55 41.36 -8.37
CA ASP A 226 19.72 40.36 -9.05
C ASP A 226 18.20 40.54 -8.80
N ASN A 227 17.39 39.65 -9.37
CA ASN A 227 16.01 39.40 -9.00
C ASN A 227 15.97 38.75 -7.62
N LEU A 228 14.99 39.15 -6.82
CA LEU A 228 14.94 38.77 -5.42
C LEU A 228 13.61 38.11 -5.11
N SER A 229 13.67 36.85 -4.70
CA SER A 229 12.49 36.09 -4.29
C SER A 229 12.72 35.36 -2.98
N ALA A 230 11.77 35.49 -2.07
CA ALA A 230 11.72 34.74 -0.83
C ALA A 230 10.31 34.20 -0.58
N GLN A 231 10.21 32.91 -0.22
CA GLN A 231 8.97 32.27 0.19
C GLN A 231 9.17 31.55 1.52
N VAL A 232 8.37 31.93 2.52
CA VAL A 232 8.40 31.40 3.87
C VAL A 232 7.17 30.53 4.10
N SER A 233 7.37 29.34 4.70
CA SER A 233 6.32 28.41 5.09
C SER A 233 6.51 27.98 6.55
N GLU A 234 5.60 28.39 7.43
CA GLU A 234 5.64 28.10 8.87
C GLU A 234 4.58 27.05 9.26
N VAL A 235 5.03 25.95 9.86
CA VAL A 235 4.17 24.83 10.23
C VAL A 235 3.42 25.14 11.53
N ILE A 236 2.16 25.54 11.41
CA ILE A 236 1.31 25.90 12.56
C ILE A 236 0.73 24.66 13.26
N GLN A 237 0.27 23.69 12.48
CA GLN A 237 -0.39 22.49 13.02
C GLN A 237 -0.21 21.30 12.10
N LEU A 238 0.09 20.14 12.69
CA LEU A 238 0.16 18.86 11.99
C LEU A 238 -1.06 17.97 12.31
N PRO A 239 -1.54 17.18 11.32
CA PRO A 239 -2.52 16.14 11.54
C PRO A 239 -1.89 14.91 12.21
N SER A 240 -2.72 13.95 12.61
CA SER A 240 -2.22 12.60 12.93
C SER A 240 -1.74 11.92 11.64
N ALA A 241 -0.57 11.27 11.68
CA ALA A 241 0.00 10.59 10.52
C ALA A 241 -1.03 9.71 9.79
N THR A 242 -1.16 9.91 8.47
CA THR A 242 -2.20 9.26 7.68
C THR A 242 -1.85 7.80 7.36
N LYS A 243 -2.88 7.00 7.01
CA LYS A 243 -2.73 5.58 6.65
C LYS A 243 -1.75 5.38 5.49
N GLN A 244 -1.74 6.30 4.52
CA GLN A 244 -0.91 6.27 3.32
C GLN A 244 0.56 6.59 3.61
N GLU A 245 0.86 7.49 4.54
CA GLU A 245 2.25 7.84 4.89
C GLU A 245 2.99 6.71 5.61
N VAL A 246 2.32 6.04 6.55
CA VAL A 246 2.92 4.86 7.22
C VAL A 246 3.25 3.79 6.19
N TYR A 247 2.36 3.64 5.21
CA TYR A 247 2.53 2.71 4.11
C TYR A 247 3.69 3.13 3.17
N GLU A 248 3.74 4.39 2.74
CA GLU A 248 4.82 4.95 1.90
C GLU A 248 6.18 4.82 2.59
N LYS A 249 6.29 5.21 3.88
CA LYS A 249 7.54 5.08 4.66
C LYS A 249 8.04 3.63 4.74
N LEU A 250 7.14 2.66 4.92
CA LEU A 250 7.52 1.25 4.96
C LEU A 250 7.97 0.74 3.58
N SER A 251 7.34 1.20 2.51
CA SER A 251 7.68 0.78 1.14
C SER A 251 9.05 1.28 0.63
N GLU A 252 9.62 2.31 1.28
CA GLU A 252 10.92 2.88 0.89
C GLU A 252 12.12 2.26 1.64
N LEU A 253 11.88 1.42 2.65
CA LEU A 253 12.96 0.81 3.42
C LEU A 253 13.69 -0.26 2.59
N PRO A 254 15.04 -0.30 2.63
CA PRO A 254 15.81 -1.32 1.94
C PRO A 254 15.58 -2.70 2.56
N PHE A 255 15.84 -3.75 1.80
CA PHE A 255 15.72 -5.11 2.30
C PHE A 255 16.87 -5.39 3.27
N PRO A 256 16.60 -6.14 4.36
CA PRO A 256 17.68 -6.59 5.21
C PRO A 256 18.62 -7.52 4.44
N PRO A 257 19.92 -7.55 4.79
CA PRO A 257 20.81 -8.59 4.30
C PRO A 257 20.32 -9.96 4.77
N GLU A 258 20.88 -11.04 4.21
CA GLU A 258 20.63 -12.39 4.73
C GLU A 258 21.03 -12.48 6.21
N LEU A 259 20.08 -12.88 7.05
CA LEU A 259 20.24 -12.86 8.50
C LEU A 259 20.61 -14.26 9.02
N GLN A 260 21.60 -14.31 9.91
CA GLN A 260 22.07 -15.54 10.55
C GLN A 260 21.93 -15.44 12.09
N PRO A 261 21.81 -16.59 12.79
CA PRO A 261 21.86 -16.61 14.26
C PRO A 261 23.05 -15.83 14.83
N GLY A 262 22.78 -14.98 15.83
CA GLY A 262 23.74 -14.08 16.47
C GLY A 262 23.84 -12.69 15.82
N MET A 263 23.31 -12.47 14.62
CA MET A 263 23.26 -11.14 14.00
C MET A 263 22.26 -10.22 14.72
N LYS A 264 22.52 -8.92 14.66
CA LYS A 264 21.68 -7.88 15.26
C LYS A 264 21.18 -6.90 14.20
N ILE A 265 19.88 -6.63 14.22
CA ILE A 265 19.19 -5.73 13.30
C ILE A 265 18.22 -4.85 14.08
N ASP A 266 18.39 -3.53 14.02
CA ASP A 266 17.49 -2.55 14.65
C ASP A 266 17.10 -2.87 16.11
N GLY A 267 18.06 -3.38 16.90
CA GLY A 267 17.86 -3.76 18.31
C GLY A 267 17.17 -5.11 18.53
N TYR A 268 17.09 -5.96 17.51
CA TYR A 268 16.69 -7.36 17.60
C TYR A 268 17.89 -8.27 17.33
N GLU A 269 18.07 -9.30 18.13
CA GLU A 269 19.06 -10.35 17.92
C GLU A 269 18.41 -11.59 17.31
N ILE A 270 18.95 -12.08 16.20
CA ILE A 270 18.45 -13.28 15.54
C ILE A 270 18.91 -14.50 16.33
N LEU A 271 17.95 -15.31 16.79
CA LEU A 271 18.24 -16.52 17.55
C LEU A 271 18.28 -17.75 16.63
N GLN A 272 17.34 -17.85 15.70
CA GLN A 272 17.17 -19.02 14.85
C GLN A 272 16.41 -18.65 13.57
N GLU A 273 16.73 -19.33 12.47
CA GLU A 273 15.89 -19.36 11.27
C GLU A 273 14.73 -20.35 11.44
N LEU A 274 13.48 -19.87 11.27
CA LEU A 274 12.28 -20.70 11.37
C LEU A 274 11.81 -21.21 10.01
N SER A 275 11.91 -20.37 8.97
CA SER A 275 11.49 -20.74 7.61
C SER A 275 12.08 -19.82 6.56
N LEU A 276 12.67 -20.41 5.51
CA LEU A 276 13.04 -19.73 4.28
C LEU A 276 12.09 -20.19 3.18
N SER A 277 11.15 -19.31 2.81
CA SER A 277 10.30 -19.52 1.64
C SER A 277 10.73 -18.58 0.52
N PRO A 278 10.42 -18.89 -0.76
CA PRO A 278 10.68 -17.96 -1.85
C PRO A 278 10.08 -16.59 -1.61
N ARG A 279 8.93 -16.52 -0.91
CA ARG A 279 8.21 -15.28 -0.61
C ARG A 279 8.80 -14.52 0.58
N SER A 280 9.01 -15.15 1.72
CA SER A 280 9.45 -14.47 2.94
C SER A 280 10.41 -15.32 3.75
N GLN A 281 11.27 -14.67 4.51
CA GLN A 281 12.14 -15.30 5.49
C GLN A 281 11.63 -14.99 6.89
N ILE A 282 11.62 -15.99 7.76
CA ILE A 282 11.01 -15.93 9.09
C ILE A 282 12.05 -16.39 10.09
N TYR A 283 12.32 -15.54 11.07
CA TYR A 283 13.33 -15.74 12.09
C TYR A 283 12.70 -15.68 13.48
N LEU A 284 13.17 -16.52 14.40
CA LEU A 284 13.02 -16.30 15.83
C LEU A 284 14.06 -15.26 16.22
N ALA A 285 13.61 -14.18 16.85
CA ALA A 285 14.46 -13.10 17.31
C ALA A 285 14.14 -12.73 18.75
N ARG A 286 15.08 -12.04 19.38
CA ARG A 286 14.96 -11.51 20.72
C ARG A 286 15.03 -10.00 20.69
N ASP A 287 14.04 -9.35 21.29
CA ASP A 287 14.08 -7.92 21.51
C ASP A 287 15.08 -7.62 22.65
N MET A 288 16.15 -6.89 22.31
CA MET A 288 17.24 -6.61 23.24
C MET A 288 16.87 -5.63 24.37
N GLU A 289 15.74 -4.93 24.27
CA GLU A 289 15.30 -3.96 25.29
C GLU A 289 14.53 -4.62 26.45
N ASN A 290 13.73 -5.64 26.15
CA ASN A 290 12.83 -6.29 27.11
C ASN A 290 13.06 -7.81 27.22
N ASP A 291 14.07 -8.34 26.51
CA ASP A 291 14.46 -9.76 26.45
C ASP A 291 13.32 -10.69 25.95
N GLN A 292 12.34 -10.15 25.23
CA GLN A 292 11.20 -10.91 24.72
C GLN A 292 11.53 -11.66 23.43
N GLU A 293 11.20 -12.96 23.37
CA GLU A 293 11.19 -13.75 22.12
C GLU A 293 10.01 -13.36 21.21
N LEU A 294 10.30 -13.15 19.93
CA LEU A 294 9.34 -12.78 18.90
C LEU A 294 9.73 -13.36 17.56
N VAL A 295 8.83 -13.27 16.59
CA VAL A 295 9.11 -13.63 15.20
C VAL A 295 9.41 -12.36 14.42
N LEU A 296 10.54 -12.35 13.71
CA LEU A 296 10.92 -11.31 12.76
C LEU A 296 10.73 -11.85 11.35
N LYS A 297 9.85 -11.21 10.58
CA LYS A 297 9.56 -11.58 9.19
C LYS A 297 10.16 -10.53 8.26
N THR A 298 10.93 -10.99 7.28
CA THR A 298 11.55 -10.16 6.24
C THR A 298 11.05 -10.58 4.86
N PRO A 299 11.04 -9.65 3.89
CA PRO A 299 10.79 -10.00 2.50
C PRO A 299 11.98 -10.82 1.96
N SER A 300 11.71 -11.72 1.03
CA SER A 300 12.75 -12.46 0.33
C SER A 300 13.41 -11.58 -0.73
N SER A 301 14.75 -11.58 -0.80
CA SER A 301 15.51 -10.84 -1.81
C SER A 301 15.12 -11.17 -3.25
N ASN A 302 14.53 -12.35 -3.50
CA ASN A 302 14.03 -12.75 -4.82
C ASN A 302 12.87 -11.88 -5.35
N TYR A 303 12.23 -11.08 -4.49
CA TYR A 303 11.10 -10.22 -4.82
C TYR A 303 11.37 -8.73 -4.54
N SER A 304 12.64 -8.32 -4.45
CA SER A 304 13.01 -6.90 -4.23
C SER A 304 12.46 -5.97 -5.32
N ASP A 305 12.32 -6.49 -6.53
CA ASP A 305 11.93 -5.73 -7.70
C ASP A 305 10.45 -5.92 -8.08
N ASP A 306 9.66 -6.63 -7.26
CA ASP A 306 8.22 -6.87 -7.47
C ASP A 306 7.38 -5.90 -6.61
N PRO A 307 6.85 -4.80 -7.18
CA PRO A 307 6.07 -3.81 -6.43
C PRO A 307 4.78 -4.38 -5.84
N TRP A 308 4.19 -5.41 -6.45
CA TRP A 308 2.94 -6.02 -5.98
C TRP A 308 3.18 -6.89 -4.75
N TYR A 309 4.29 -7.62 -4.75
CA TYR A 309 4.73 -8.38 -3.59
C TYR A 309 5.06 -7.45 -2.41
N LEU A 310 5.83 -6.38 -2.67
CA LEU A 310 6.17 -5.36 -1.68
C LEU A 310 4.92 -4.75 -1.07
N ASP A 311 3.96 -4.40 -1.92
CA ASP A 311 2.70 -3.83 -1.49
C ASP A 311 1.97 -4.77 -0.53
N GLY A 312 1.89 -6.06 -0.89
CA GLY A 312 1.28 -7.10 -0.07
C GLY A 312 1.98 -7.27 1.28
N PHE A 313 3.31 -7.22 1.30
CA PHE A 313 4.10 -7.36 2.53
C PHE A 313 3.87 -6.19 3.50
N VAL A 314 3.90 -4.95 3.01
CA VAL A 314 3.64 -3.75 3.84
C VAL A 314 2.17 -3.74 4.31
N ARG A 315 1.25 -4.16 3.44
CA ARG A 315 -0.17 -4.30 3.76
C ARG A 315 -0.40 -5.33 4.87
N GLU A 316 0.34 -6.44 4.86
CA GLU A 316 0.28 -7.47 5.89
C GLU A 316 0.61 -6.90 7.28
N GLU A 317 1.74 -6.20 7.42
CA GLU A 317 2.11 -5.52 8.67
C GLU A 317 1.01 -4.57 9.12
N TRP A 318 0.54 -3.72 8.20
CA TRP A 318 -0.44 -2.68 8.49
C TRP A 318 -1.78 -3.24 8.98
N ILE A 319 -2.27 -4.31 8.35
CA ILE A 319 -3.51 -4.99 8.74
C ILE A 319 -3.31 -5.69 10.10
N GLY A 320 -2.21 -6.43 10.25
CA GLY A 320 -1.91 -7.18 11.46
C GLY A 320 -1.85 -6.31 12.72
N GLN A 321 -1.28 -5.10 12.63
CA GLN A 321 -1.22 -4.15 13.75
C GLN A 321 -2.60 -3.63 14.21
N ARG A 322 -3.64 -3.76 13.37
CA ARG A 322 -4.99 -3.25 13.66
C ARG A 322 -5.96 -4.34 14.09
N LEU A 323 -5.64 -5.59 13.77
CA LEU A 323 -6.44 -6.74 14.21
C LEU A 323 -6.08 -7.09 15.64
N THR A 324 -7.08 -7.09 16.52
CA THR A 324 -6.91 -7.48 17.94
C THR A 324 -7.94 -8.54 18.30
N HIS A 325 -7.47 -9.77 18.50
CA HIS A 325 -8.30 -10.87 19.00
C HIS A 325 -7.38 -12.00 19.52
N PRO A 326 -7.72 -12.73 20.61
CA PRO A 326 -6.86 -13.79 21.15
C PRO A 326 -6.53 -14.93 20.16
N GLY A 327 -7.40 -15.15 19.17
CA GLY A 327 -7.22 -16.14 18.11
C GLY A 327 -6.57 -15.62 16.82
N LEU A 328 -6.05 -14.40 16.83
CA LEU A 328 -5.26 -13.83 15.74
C LEU A 328 -3.83 -13.62 16.25
N MET A 329 -2.84 -13.85 15.39
CA MET A 329 -1.46 -13.53 15.69
C MET A 329 -1.31 -12.01 15.89
N LYS A 330 -0.68 -11.63 17.00
CA LYS A 330 -0.35 -10.24 17.31
C LYS A 330 0.83 -9.78 16.48
N THR A 331 0.62 -8.75 15.66
CA THR A 331 1.71 -7.98 15.05
C THR A 331 2.10 -6.83 15.96
N TYR A 332 3.37 -6.71 16.29
CA TYR A 332 3.88 -5.64 17.12
C TYR A 332 4.08 -4.37 16.30
N LYS A 333 3.75 -3.23 16.90
CA LYS A 333 4.11 -1.92 16.38
C LYS A 333 5.56 -1.63 16.81
N SER A 334 6.46 -1.43 15.86
CA SER A 334 7.82 -1.03 16.21
C SER A 334 7.83 0.38 16.79
N HIS A 335 8.52 0.55 17.91
CA HIS A 335 8.86 1.85 18.50
C HIS A 335 10.28 2.30 18.11
N LYS A 336 11.03 1.45 17.41
CA LYS A 336 12.42 1.66 17.00
C LYS A 336 12.48 2.26 15.59
N SER A 337 13.49 3.08 15.33
CA SER A 337 13.80 3.53 13.97
C SER A 337 14.19 2.33 13.12
N LYS A 338 13.42 2.05 12.06
CA LYS A 338 13.71 0.94 11.14
C LYS A 338 14.70 1.41 10.09
N GLN A 339 15.81 0.69 9.92
CA GLN A 339 16.75 0.86 8.80
C GLN A 339 16.41 -0.07 7.63
N PHE A 340 15.68 -1.16 7.90
CA PHE A 340 15.35 -2.19 6.92
C PHE A 340 13.85 -2.54 6.94
N LEU A 341 13.35 -3.10 5.84
CA LEU A 341 11.99 -3.58 5.72
C LEU A 341 11.83 -4.94 6.40
N TYR A 342 11.16 -4.94 7.56
CA TYR A 342 10.72 -6.14 8.28
C TYR A 342 9.53 -5.78 9.16
N PHE A 343 8.85 -6.79 9.70
CA PHE A 343 7.92 -6.60 10.80
C PHE A 343 8.02 -7.74 11.80
N THR A 344 7.55 -7.46 13.02
CA THR A 344 7.66 -8.37 14.16
C THR A 344 6.29 -8.83 14.63
N THR A 345 6.16 -10.13 14.92
CA THR A 345 4.93 -10.75 15.42
C THR A 345 5.21 -11.56 16.67
N GLU A 346 4.16 -11.94 17.40
CA GLU A 346 4.32 -12.87 18.52
C GLU A 346 4.89 -14.21 18.06
N TYR A 347 5.77 -14.80 18.88
CA TYR A 347 6.22 -16.16 18.69
C TYR A 347 5.20 -17.14 19.29
N ILE A 348 4.64 -18.01 18.44
CA ILE A 348 3.62 -18.98 18.84
C ILE A 348 4.27 -20.35 18.96
N LYS A 349 4.37 -20.85 20.19
CA LYS A 349 4.76 -22.25 20.45
C LYS A 349 3.55 -23.14 20.16
N GLY A 350 3.76 -24.24 19.44
CA GLY A 350 2.68 -25.16 19.09
C GLY A 350 2.92 -25.86 17.75
N GLN A 351 1.86 -26.45 17.22
CA GLN A 351 1.87 -27.11 15.92
C GLN A 351 0.86 -26.48 14.96
N THR A 352 1.06 -26.65 13.65
CA THR A 352 0.09 -26.21 12.65
C THR A 352 -1.16 -27.09 12.69
N LEU A 353 -2.30 -26.57 12.23
CA LEU A 353 -3.52 -27.37 12.08
C LEU A 353 -3.30 -28.50 11.07
N ARG A 354 -2.46 -28.29 10.04
CA ARG A 354 -2.05 -29.35 9.10
C ARG A 354 -1.42 -30.55 9.83
N GLN A 355 -0.46 -30.31 10.71
CA GLN A 355 0.17 -31.36 11.52
C GLN A 355 -0.87 -32.02 12.42
N TRP A 356 -1.72 -31.23 13.08
CA TRP A 356 -2.76 -31.76 13.96
C TRP A 356 -3.74 -32.69 13.22
N ILE A 357 -4.17 -32.34 12.00
CA ILE A 357 -5.04 -33.18 11.17
C ILE A 357 -4.37 -34.52 10.85
N SER A 358 -3.06 -34.51 10.56
CA SER A 358 -2.30 -35.74 10.28
C SER A 358 -2.15 -36.63 11.52
N GLU A 359 -1.97 -36.02 12.70
CA GLU A 359 -1.82 -36.74 13.97
C GLU A 359 -3.16 -37.24 14.54
N ASN A 360 -4.28 -36.63 14.12
CA ASN A 360 -5.62 -36.91 14.63
C ASN A 360 -6.57 -37.31 13.48
N PRO A 361 -6.42 -38.50 12.87
CA PRO A 361 -7.18 -38.88 11.68
C PRO A 361 -8.67 -39.18 11.95
N THR A 362 -9.05 -39.42 13.21
CA THR A 362 -10.43 -39.75 13.61
C THR A 362 -10.85 -38.98 14.87
N PRO A 363 -10.85 -37.63 14.85
CA PRO A 363 -11.08 -36.85 16.05
C PRO A 363 -12.56 -36.90 16.46
N ASP A 364 -12.79 -36.64 17.75
CA ASP A 364 -14.13 -36.49 18.32
C ASP A 364 -14.82 -35.23 17.78
N ILE A 365 -16.15 -35.31 17.67
CA ILE A 365 -16.96 -34.21 17.14
C ILE A 365 -16.87 -32.95 18.02
N SER A 366 -16.78 -33.11 19.33
CA SER A 366 -16.59 -32.00 20.27
C SER A 366 -15.28 -31.24 19.99
N THR A 367 -14.17 -31.95 19.83
CA THR A 367 -12.85 -31.36 19.60
C THR A 367 -12.84 -30.51 18.32
N VAL A 368 -13.35 -31.05 17.20
CA VAL A 368 -13.43 -30.29 15.94
C VAL A 368 -14.36 -29.08 16.08
N ARG A 369 -15.50 -29.23 16.75
CA ARG A 369 -16.44 -28.12 17.00
C ARG A 369 -15.80 -26.99 17.78
N ASP A 370 -15.01 -27.29 18.80
CA ASP A 370 -14.37 -26.29 19.64
C ASP A 370 -13.30 -25.53 18.86
N LEU A 371 -12.45 -26.24 18.10
CA LEU A 371 -11.46 -25.65 17.21
C LEU A 371 -12.12 -24.74 16.16
N ILE A 372 -13.13 -25.22 15.45
CA ILE A 372 -13.84 -24.43 14.42
C ILE A 372 -14.59 -23.23 15.03
N SER A 373 -15.05 -23.34 16.28
CA SER A 373 -15.64 -22.20 17.00
C SER A 373 -14.63 -21.10 17.30
N GLN A 374 -13.41 -21.48 17.71
CA GLN A 374 -12.31 -20.53 17.94
C GLN A 374 -11.91 -19.82 16.64
N LEU A 375 -11.76 -20.56 15.53
CA LEU A 375 -11.49 -20.01 14.20
C LEU A 375 -12.57 -19.04 13.74
N SER A 376 -13.84 -19.41 13.91
CA SER A 376 -14.95 -18.54 13.56
C SER A 376 -14.96 -17.25 14.38
N SER A 377 -14.61 -17.32 15.68
CA SER A 377 -14.47 -16.11 16.50
C SER A 377 -13.38 -15.18 15.95
N ALA A 378 -12.23 -15.73 15.56
CA ALA A 378 -11.13 -14.98 14.97
C ALA A 378 -11.51 -14.35 13.61
N LEU A 379 -12.12 -15.12 12.71
CA LEU A 379 -12.62 -14.60 11.42
C LEU A 379 -13.70 -13.52 11.61
N ARG A 380 -14.59 -13.67 12.59
CA ARG A 380 -15.58 -12.62 12.91
C ARG A 380 -14.92 -11.32 13.37
N ALA A 381 -13.80 -11.39 14.08
CA ALA A 381 -13.04 -10.19 14.46
C ALA A 381 -12.47 -9.47 13.23
N MET A 382 -11.94 -10.23 12.26
CA MET A 382 -11.51 -9.70 10.95
C MET A 382 -12.68 -9.06 10.19
N HIS A 383 -13.80 -9.80 10.06
CA HIS A 383 -14.97 -9.36 9.29
C HIS A 383 -15.65 -8.11 9.87
N ARG A 384 -15.52 -7.85 11.18
CA ARG A 384 -16.02 -6.63 11.83
C ARG A 384 -15.20 -5.38 11.47
N GLN A 385 -13.97 -5.57 11.00
CA GLN A 385 -13.10 -4.52 10.48
C GLN A 385 -13.10 -4.49 8.95
N ASP A 386 -14.08 -5.14 8.30
CA ASP A 386 -14.22 -5.31 6.85
C ASP A 386 -12.96 -5.85 6.16
N VAL A 387 -12.31 -6.78 6.87
CA VAL A 387 -11.12 -7.51 6.46
C VAL A 387 -11.52 -8.97 6.18
N ILE A 388 -11.23 -9.45 4.97
CA ILE A 388 -11.49 -10.84 4.51
C ILE A 388 -10.16 -11.57 4.40
N HIS A 389 -10.05 -12.79 4.91
CA HIS A 389 -8.78 -13.53 4.97
C HIS A 389 -8.27 -13.99 3.58
N GLN A 390 -9.16 -14.53 2.75
CA GLN A 390 -8.92 -15.01 1.38
C GLN A 390 -7.99 -16.22 1.19
N ASP A 391 -7.00 -16.43 2.05
CA ASP A 391 -6.08 -17.59 2.01
C ASP A 391 -6.10 -18.42 3.31
N LEU A 392 -7.31 -18.73 3.79
CA LEU A 392 -7.47 -19.56 4.99
C LEU A 392 -7.22 -21.03 4.65
N LYS A 393 -6.20 -21.62 5.28
CA LYS A 393 -5.78 -23.02 5.09
C LYS A 393 -5.13 -23.58 6.36
N PRO A 394 -5.05 -24.91 6.56
CA PRO A 394 -4.49 -25.51 7.77
C PRO A 394 -3.03 -25.13 8.08
N GLU A 395 -2.24 -24.75 7.07
CA GLU A 395 -0.86 -24.30 7.23
C GLU A 395 -0.79 -22.90 7.88
N ASN A 396 -1.84 -22.09 7.71
CA ASN A 396 -1.92 -20.71 8.22
C ASN A 396 -2.61 -20.63 9.59
N ILE A 397 -2.77 -21.76 10.26
CA ILE A 397 -3.46 -21.89 11.56
C ILE A 397 -2.55 -22.68 12.49
N MET A 398 -2.28 -22.15 13.68
CA MET A 398 -1.53 -22.82 14.74
C MET A 398 -2.43 -23.18 15.92
N ILE A 399 -2.10 -24.28 16.58
CA ILE A 399 -2.69 -24.75 17.83
C ILE A 399 -1.61 -24.70 18.90
N THR A 400 -1.83 -23.92 19.96
CA THR A 400 -0.91 -23.82 21.10
C THR A 400 -1.02 -25.07 21.98
N PRO A 401 -0.04 -25.34 22.87
CA PRO A 401 -0.11 -26.44 23.83
C PRO A 401 -1.37 -26.42 24.72
N GLU A 402 -1.96 -25.24 24.95
CA GLU A 402 -3.21 -25.05 25.70
C GLU A 402 -4.47 -25.29 24.85
N GLY A 403 -4.34 -25.77 23.61
CA GLY A 403 -5.47 -26.03 22.70
C GLY A 403 -6.13 -24.77 22.14
N ARG A 404 -5.40 -23.65 22.13
CA ARG A 404 -5.89 -22.37 21.58
C ARG A 404 -5.48 -22.23 20.12
N ILE A 405 -6.40 -21.74 19.29
CA ILE A 405 -6.09 -21.48 17.89
C ILE A 405 -5.54 -20.06 17.70
N LYS A 406 -4.55 -19.92 16.82
CA LYS A 406 -4.12 -18.64 16.25
C LYS A 406 -4.03 -18.71 14.73
N ILE A 407 -4.61 -17.72 14.05
CA ILE A 407 -4.39 -17.48 12.61
C ILE A 407 -3.12 -16.65 12.45
N ILE A 408 -2.20 -17.08 11.59
CA ILE A 408 -0.81 -16.58 11.55
C ILE A 408 -0.37 -15.92 10.22
N ASP A 409 -1.22 -15.87 9.20
CA ASP A 409 -0.86 -15.30 7.90
C ASP A 409 -1.91 -14.29 7.42
N PHE A 410 -1.51 -13.03 7.24
CA PHE A 410 -2.36 -11.96 6.72
C PHE A 410 -1.97 -11.51 5.31
N GLY A 411 -1.04 -12.20 4.64
CA GLY A 411 -0.45 -11.76 3.36
C GLY A 411 -1.41 -11.74 2.18
N ALA A 412 -2.58 -12.39 2.28
CA ALA A 412 -3.62 -12.42 1.27
C ALA A 412 -4.85 -11.56 1.60
N VAL A 413 -4.79 -10.80 2.69
CA VAL A 413 -5.97 -10.14 3.26
C VAL A 413 -6.39 -8.91 2.43
N HIS A 414 -7.69 -8.75 2.24
CA HIS A 414 -8.27 -7.60 1.56
C HIS A 414 -9.05 -6.71 2.54
N ALA A 415 -8.77 -5.41 2.51
CA ALA A 415 -9.48 -4.37 3.26
C ALA A 415 -10.17 -3.42 2.27
N ALA A 416 -11.49 -3.23 2.41
CA ALA A 416 -12.32 -2.49 1.44
C ALA A 416 -11.88 -1.03 1.21
N GLY A 417 -11.19 -0.39 2.18
CA GLY A 417 -10.70 0.98 2.06
C GLY A 417 -9.35 1.15 1.36
N LEU A 418 -8.71 0.06 0.92
CA LEU A 418 -7.42 0.05 0.19
C LEU A 418 -7.57 -0.52 -1.24
N ALA A 419 -8.82 -0.67 -1.70
CA ALA A 419 -9.23 -1.64 -2.72
C ALA A 419 -9.08 -1.17 -4.18
N GLU A 420 -8.40 -0.07 -4.48
CA GLU A 420 -8.44 0.45 -5.86
C GLU A 420 -7.41 -0.14 -6.83
N LEU A 421 -6.44 -0.95 -6.38
CA LEU A 421 -5.36 -1.41 -7.29
C LEU A 421 -5.01 -2.90 -7.25
N ALA A 422 -5.49 -3.69 -6.29
CA ALA A 422 -5.15 -5.11 -6.27
C ALA A 422 -5.97 -5.88 -7.31
N SER A 423 -5.46 -5.99 -8.54
CA SER A 423 -5.94 -7.00 -9.47
C SER A 423 -5.79 -8.36 -8.81
N VAL A 424 -6.93 -8.99 -8.50
CA VAL A 424 -7.04 -10.30 -7.82
C VAL A 424 -6.37 -11.42 -8.64
N LEU A 425 -5.93 -11.14 -9.87
CA LEU A 425 -5.74 -12.10 -10.96
C LEU A 425 -4.30 -12.48 -11.32
N GLN A 426 -3.26 -11.98 -10.65
CA GLN A 426 -1.87 -12.39 -10.93
C GLN A 426 -1.09 -12.85 -9.70
N ARG A 427 -1.73 -13.62 -8.82
CA ARG A 427 -0.97 -14.41 -7.84
C ARG A 427 -0.50 -15.70 -8.51
N GLN A 428 0.82 -15.88 -8.63
CA GLN A 428 1.41 -17.20 -8.82
C GLN A 428 1.06 -18.06 -7.60
N HIS A 429 -0.10 -18.72 -7.61
CA HIS A 429 -0.52 -19.58 -6.52
C HIS A 429 0.48 -20.74 -6.40
N PRO A 430 1.15 -20.94 -5.26
CA PRO A 430 2.00 -22.11 -5.10
C PRO A 430 1.13 -23.36 -5.19
N GLU A 431 1.68 -24.38 -5.85
CA GLU A 431 1.10 -25.71 -6.01
C GLU A 431 0.60 -26.21 -4.65
N GLY A 432 -0.73 -26.32 -4.48
CA GLY A 432 -1.38 -26.73 -3.22
C GLY A 432 -2.40 -25.74 -2.63
N THR A 433 -2.29 -24.45 -2.92
CA THR A 433 -3.15 -23.39 -2.31
C THR A 433 -4.62 -23.47 -2.77
N LEU A 434 -4.85 -24.07 -3.93
CA LEU A 434 -6.14 -24.12 -4.62
C LEU A 434 -7.27 -24.87 -3.90
N ASN A 435 -6.92 -25.77 -3.00
CA ASN A 435 -7.86 -26.74 -2.43
C ASN A 435 -8.81 -26.11 -1.42
N TYR A 436 -8.37 -25.03 -0.75
CA TYR A 436 -9.18 -24.27 0.21
C TYR A 436 -9.75 -22.97 -0.38
N THR A 437 -9.26 -22.57 -1.56
CA THR A 437 -9.72 -21.36 -2.25
C THR A 437 -11.18 -21.48 -2.69
N ALA A 438 -11.98 -20.48 -2.31
CA ALA A 438 -13.37 -20.39 -2.72
C ALA A 438 -13.51 -20.33 -4.25
N PRO A 439 -14.47 -21.06 -4.86
CA PRO A 439 -14.58 -21.18 -6.32
C PRO A 439 -14.73 -19.86 -7.08
N GLU A 440 -15.38 -18.85 -6.49
CA GLU A 440 -15.53 -17.51 -7.05
C GLU A 440 -14.18 -16.84 -7.38
N TYR A 441 -13.16 -17.03 -6.55
CA TYR A 441 -11.81 -16.52 -6.82
C TYR A 441 -11.20 -17.15 -8.08
N LEU A 442 -11.52 -18.42 -8.34
CA LEU A 442 -11.03 -19.16 -9.51
C LEU A 442 -11.78 -18.80 -10.80
N MET A 443 -12.90 -18.09 -10.66
CA MET A 443 -13.65 -17.47 -11.75
C MET A 443 -13.23 -16.02 -12.00
N GLY A 444 -12.38 -15.45 -11.14
CA GLY A 444 -12.04 -14.03 -11.17
C GLY A 444 -13.12 -13.13 -10.56
N GLU A 445 -14.11 -13.70 -9.88
CA GLU A 445 -15.13 -12.94 -9.14
C GLU A 445 -14.56 -12.42 -7.81
N PRO A 446 -15.02 -11.26 -7.31
CA PRO A 446 -14.58 -10.73 -6.03
C PRO A 446 -15.04 -11.63 -4.88
N GLY A 447 -14.14 -11.88 -3.94
CA GLY A 447 -14.46 -12.61 -2.72
C GLY A 447 -15.30 -11.82 -1.74
N SER A 448 -15.94 -12.52 -0.82
CA SER A 448 -16.76 -11.94 0.25
C SER A 448 -16.52 -12.66 1.57
N LYS A 449 -17.21 -12.24 2.64
CA LYS A 449 -17.24 -12.95 3.92
C LYS A 449 -17.67 -14.43 3.76
N ARG A 450 -18.43 -14.76 2.69
CA ARG A 450 -18.85 -16.13 2.35
C ARG A 450 -17.74 -16.97 1.71
N SER A 451 -16.69 -16.33 1.20
CA SER A 451 -15.50 -17.01 0.70
C SER A 451 -14.70 -17.62 1.86
N ASP A 452 -14.53 -16.86 2.96
CA ASP A 452 -13.91 -17.38 4.18
C ASP A 452 -14.76 -18.50 4.83
N ILE A 453 -16.09 -18.44 4.73
CA ILE A 453 -16.99 -19.53 5.18
C ILE A 453 -16.73 -20.82 4.39
N PHE A 454 -16.52 -20.73 3.07
CA PHE A 454 -16.18 -21.89 2.25
C PHE A 454 -14.86 -22.51 2.70
N SER A 455 -13.81 -21.71 2.85
CA SER A 455 -12.49 -22.20 3.28
C SER A 455 -12.57 -22.84 4.67
N LEU A 456 -13.29 -22.22 5.62
CA LEU A 456 -13.51 -22.80 6.94
C LEU A 456 -14.33 -24.11 6.88
N GLY A 457 -15.32 -24.19 5.98
CA GLY A 457 -16.10 -25.41 5.74
C GLY A 457 -15.24 -26.55 5.20
N VAL A 458 -14.34 -26.25 4.25
CA VAL A 458 -13.38 -27.23 3.71
C VAL A 458 -12.43 -27.74 4.79
N ILE A 459 -11.88 -26.83 5.61
CA ILE A 459 -11.02 -27.18 6.76
C ILE A 459 -11.80 -28.07 7.75
N CYS A 460 -13.04 -27.69 8.08
CA CYS A 460 -13.89 -28.46 8.99
C CYS A 460 -14.15 -29.88 8.46
N TYR A 461 -14.48 -30.01 7.18
CA TYR A 461 -14.67 -31.31 6.52
C TYR A 461 -13.40 -32.17 6.59
N GLU A 462 -12.25 -31.58 6.28
CA GLU A 462 -10.97 -32.27 6.32
C GLU A 462 -10.59 -32.71 7.74
N MET A 463 -10.77 -31.85 8.74
CA MET A 463 -10.51 -32.21 10.14
C MET A 463 -11.30 -33.45 10.58
N PHE A 464 -12.50 -33.67 10.05
CA PHE A 464 -13.32 -34.82 10.43
C PHE A 464 -12.90 -36.15 9.82
N CYS A 465 -12.23 -36.14 8.66
CA CYS A 465 -12.03 -37.35 7.85
C CYS A 465 -10.68 -37.46 7.11
N GLY A 466 -9.80 -36.46 7.23
CA GLY A 466 -8.49 -36.39 6.57
C GLY A 466 -8.55 -36.25 5.04
N ALA A 467 -9.71 -35.97 4.46
CA ALA A 467 -9.91 -35.86 3.01
C ALA A 467 -10.67 -34.57 2.66
N LEU A 468 -10.57 -34.12 1.40
CA LEU A 468 -11.25 -32.92 0.93
C LEU A 468 -12.68 -33.19 0.42
N PRO A 469 -13.59 -32.19 0.48
CA PRO A 469 -14.97 -32.31 0.01
C PRO A 469 -15.11 -32.33 -1.53
N TYR A 470 -14.02 -32.04 -2.24
CA TYR A 470 -13.91 -32.04 -3.70
C TYR A 470 -12.65 -32.81 -4.11
N GLU A 471 -12.65 -33.37 -5.31
CA GLU A 471 -11.42 -33.96 -5.88
C GLU A 471 -10.34 -32.87 -6.02
N GLU A 472 -9.09 -33.28 -5.79
CA GLU A 472 -7.94 -32.38 -5.90
C GLU A 472 -7.84 -31.80 -7.31
N LYS A 473 -7.71 -30.47 -7.38
CA LYS A 473 -7.66 -29.75 -8.65
C LYS A 473 -6.31 -29.99 -9.32
N LYS A 474 -6.29 -30.70 -10.47
CA LYS A 474 -5.09 -30.82 -11.30
C LYS A 474 -4.76 -29.46 -11.94
N VAL A 475 -3.51 -29.02 -11.77
CA VAL A 475 -2.97 -27.65 -11.94
C VAL A 475 -3.08 -27.03 -13.36
N ASN A 476 -3.58 -27.74 -14.37
CA ASN A 476 -3.50 -27.27 -15.75
C ASN A 476 -4.73 -26.45 -16.20
N LYS A 477 -4.53 -25.12 -16.21
CA LYS A 477 -5.37 -24.02 -16.78
C LYS A 477 -6.45 -23.46 -15.85
N PHE A 478 -6.05 -22.44 -15.09
CA PHE A 478 -6.88 -21.72 -14.12
C PHE A 478 -7.83 -20.74 -14.80
N GLN A 479 -9.03 -21.23 -15.09
CA GLN A 479 -10.28 -20.46 -15.03
C GLN A 479 -11.38 -21.51 -14.84
N LEU A 480 -11.97 -21.55 -13.64
CA LEU A 480 -13.14 -22.40 -13.43
C LEU A 480 -14.27 -21.83 -14.30
N LYS A 481 -14.57 -22.48 -15.43
CA LYS A 481 -15.58 -21.96 -16.37
C LYS A 481 -17.01 -22.02 -15.82
N SER A 482 -17.26 -22.90 -14.85
CA SER A 482 -18.59 -23.13 -14.29
C SER A 482 -18.51 -23.89 -12.96
N TYR A 483 -19.40 -23.54 -12.03
CA TYR A 483 -19.59 -24.24 -10.75
C TYR A 483 -20.07 -25.69 -10.93
N GLN A 484 -20.63 -26.04 -12.09
CA GLN A 484 -21.23 -27.35 -12.39
C GLN A 484 -20.22 -28.51 -12.33
N HIS A 485 -18.93 -28.24 -12.50
CA HIS A 485 -17.90 -29.28 -12.44
C HIS A 485 -17.43 -29.59 -11.00
N MET A 486 -17.93 -28.87 -9.99
CA MET A 486 -17.59 -29.12 -8.59
C MET A 486 -18.63 -30.01 -7.91
N ARG A 487 -18.33 -31.32 -7.86
CA ARG A 487 -19.19 -32.32 -7.21
C ARG A 487 -18.76 -32.54 -5.76
N TYR A 488 -19.63 -32.15 -4.83
CA TYR A 488 -19.41 -32.39 -3.40
C TYR A 488 -19.43 -33.89 -3.09
N ILE A 489 -18.46 -34.36 -2.31
CA ILE A 489 -18.35 -35.74 -1.84
C ILE A 489 -18.93 -35.82 -0.43
N PRO A 490 -20.05 -36.54 -0.19
CA PRO A 490 -20.60 -36.69 1.15
C PRO A 490 -19.59 -37.28 2.12
N ILE A 491 -19.52 -36.74 3.34
CA ILE A 491 -18.51 -37.11 4.33
C ILE A 491 -18.64 -38.57 4.77
N GLN A 492 -19.84 -39.16 4.71
CA GLN A 492 -20.07 -40.58 5.00
C GLN A 492 -19.33 -41.51 4.03
N LYS A 493 -18.99 -41.04 2.81
CA LYS A 493 -18.14 -41.80 1.89
C LYS A 493 -16.70 -41.91 2.37
N ARG A 494 -16.25 -40.99 3.23
CA ARG A 494 -14.91 -40.96 3.83
C ARG A 494 -14.91 -41.57 5.23
N ARG A 495 -15.92 -41.25 6.05
CA ARG A 495 -16.06 -41.73 7.43
C ARG A 495 -17.54 -42.05 7.73
N LYS A 496 -17.89 -43.34 7.67
CA LYS A 496 -19.29 -43.83 7.71
C LYS A 496 -20.03 -43.56 9.02
N GLU A 497 -19.31 -43.49 10.13
CA GLU A 497 -19.85 -43.28 11.48
C GLU A 497 -20.34 -41.85 11.75
N LEU A 498 -20.00 -40.88 10.88
CA LEU A 498 -20.41 -39.50 11.06
C LEU A 498 -21.90 -39.31 10.72
N PRO A 499 -22.63 -38.54 11.54
CA PRO A 499 -24.07 -38.40 11.39
C PRO A 499 -24.46 -37.61 10.14
N LEU A 500 -25.63 -37.92 9.56
CA LEU A 500 -26.12 -37.27 8.33
C LEU A 500 -26.31 -35.76 8.47
N TRP A 501 -26.70 -35.28 9.66
CA TRP A 501 -26.84 -33.84 9.92
C TRP A 501 -25.53 -33.09 9.75
N LEU A 502 -24.39 -33.71 10.06
CA LEU A 502 -23.08 -33.07 9.92
C LEU A 502 -22.73 -32.87 8.45
N ASP A 503 -23.02 -33.84 7.59
CA ASP A 503 -22.82 -33.73 6.14
C ASP A 503 -23.64 -32.58 5.56
N GLN A 504 -24.91 -32.44 5.95
CA GLN A 504 -25.75 -31.34 5.47
C GLN A 504 -25.19 -29.97 5.86
N VAL A 505 -24.67 -29.85 7.09
CA VAL A 505 -24.05 -28.61 7.55
C VAL A 505 -22.81 -28.29 6.73
N LEU A 506 -21.93 -29.26 6.51
CA LEU A 506 -20.70 -29.11 5.73
C LEU A 506 -20.98 -28.87 4.23
N LYS A 507 -21.95 -29.57 3.65
CA LYS A 507 -22.39 -29.40 2.26
C LYS A 507 -22.87 -27.98 1.99
N THR A 508 -23.59 -27.38 2.93
CA THR A 508 -24.04 -25.97 2.84
C THR A 508 -22.86 -25.01 2.95
N ALA A 509 -21.95 -25.20 3.91
CA ALA A 509 -20.76 -24.35 4.06
C ALA A 509 -19.83 -24.42 2.83
N CYS A 510 -19.64 -25.62 2.28
CA CYS A 510 -18.82 -25.87 1.11
C CYS A 510 -19.55 -25.65 -0.22
N ALA A 511 -20.79 -25.16 -0.26
CA ALA A 511 -21.53 -25.06 -1.52
C ALA A 511 -20.75 -24.23 -2.56
N ALA A 512 -20.58 -24.74 -3.80
CA ALA A 512 -19.75 -24.07 -4.81
C ALA A 512 -20.25 -22.65 -5.12
N ASN A 513 -21.57 -22.46 -5.26
CA ASN A 513 -22.19 -21.15 -5.42
C ASN A 513 -22.28 -20.41 -4.06
N PRO A 514 -21.69 -19.20 -3.91
CA PRO A 514 -21.73 -18.43 -2.66
C PRO A 514 -23.13 -18.08 -2.15
N VAL A 515 -24.13 -18.01 -3.02
CA VAL A 515 -25.53 -17.71 -2.65
C VAL A 515 -26.16 -18.88 -1.89
N LYS A 516 -25.70 -20.10 -2.12
CA LYS A 516 -26.16 -21.32 -1.46
C LYS A 516 -25.45 -21.61 -0.13
N ARG A 517 -24.45 -20.80 0.24
CA ARG A 517 -23.74 -20.90 1.52
C ARG A 517 -24.48 -20.16 2.63
N TYR A 518 -24.09 -20.44 3.87
CA TYR A 518 -24.52 -19.65 5.02
C TYR A 518 -24.25 -18.16 4.81
N SER A 519 -25.20 -17.34 5.27
CA SER A 519 -25.12 -15.89 5.15
C SER A 519 -24.08 -15.30 6.11
N LEU A 520 -23.96 -15.91 7.30
CA LEU A 520 -23.12 -15.45 8.40
C LEU A 520 -22.33 -16.62 9.01
N LEU A 521 -21.11 -16.34 9.49
CA LEU A 521 -20.29 -17.31 10.22
C LEU A 521 -21.00 -17.86 11.47
N SER A 522 -21.76 -17.03 12.18
CA SER A 522 -22.51 -17.46 13.37
C SER A 522 -23.59 -18.48 13.06
N GLU A 523 -24.20 -18.41 11.87
CA GLU A 523 -25.21 -19.37 11.41
C GLU A 523 -24.56 -20.74 11.20
N PHE A 524 -23.42 -20.78 10.48
CA PHE A 524 -22.65 -22.00 10.29
C PHE A 524 -22.25 -22.66 11.62
N ILE A 525 -21.70 -21.89 12.57
CA ILE A 525 -21.29 -22.42 13.88
C ILE A 525 -22.49 -22.90 14.71
N HIS A 526 -23.61 -22.18 14.66
CA HIS A 526 -24.82 -22.60 15.38
C HIS A 526 -25.33 -23.95 14.87
N GLN A 527 -25.36 -24.14 13.54
CA GLN A 527 -25.76 -25.40 12.93
C GLN A 527 -24.76 -26.53 13.21
N LEU A 528 -23.46 -26.23 13.23
CA LEU A 528 -22.44 -27.21 13.57
C LEU A 528 -22.58 -27.73 15.02
N LYS A 529 -23.02 -26.86 15.95
CA LYS A 529 -23.21 -27.19 17.38
C LYS A 529 -24.55 -27.84 17.71
N THR A 530 -25.58 -27.60 16.91
CA THR A 530 -26.96 -28.02 17.19
C THR A 530 -27.33 -29.17 16.25
N PRO A 531 -27.29 -30.43 16.70
CA PRO A 531 -27.74 -31.54 15.87
C PRO A 531 -29.18 -31.32 15.43
N GLN A 532 -29.45 -31.39 14.13
CA GLN A 532 -30.80 -31.38 13.61
C GLN A 532 -31.28 -32.81 13.35
N ASP A 533 -32.56 -33.08 13.63
CA ASP A 533 -33.24 -34.28 13.16
C ASP A 533 -33.42 -34.18 11.65
N VAL A 534 -32.44 -34.71 10.91
CA VAL A 534 -32.53 -34.80 9.46
C VAL A 534 -33.53 -35.89 9.11
N LYS A 535 -34.78 -35.49 8.88
CA LYS A 535 -35.67 -36.30 8.06
C LYS A 535 -35.06 -36.35 6.67
N VAL A 536 -34.75 -37.55 6.19
CA VAL A 536 -34.30 -37.78 4.81
C VAL A 536 -35.44 -37.38 3.87
N GLN A 537 -35.58 -36.09 3.59
CA GLN A 537 -36.28 -35.64 2.40
C GLN A 537 -35.31 -35.93 1.25
N GLN A 538 -35.59 -36.99 0.50
CA GLN A 538 -34.95 -37.17 -0.79
C GLN A 538 -35.31 -35.95 -1.64
N ASP A 539 -34.40 -34.99 -1.73
CA ASP A 539 -34.53 -33.89 -2.68
C ASP A 539 -34.69 -34.51 -4.08
N PHE A 540 -35.90 -34.46 -4.61
CA PHE A 540 -36.19 -34.87 -5.96
C PHE A 540 -35.57 -33.82 -6.90
N GLU A 541 -34.31 -34.01 -7.25
CA GLU A 541 -33.66 -33.23 -8.31
C GLU A 541 -34.29 -33.60 -9.67
N PRO A 542 -34.97 -32.66 -10.35
CA PRO A 542 -35.60 -32.92 -11.64
C PRO A 542 -34.57 -33.39 -12.68
N LEU A 543 -34.97 -34.31 -13.58
CA LEU A 543 -34.09 -34.86 -14.62
C LEU A 543 -33.41 -33.78 -15.47
N LEU A 544 -34.06 -32.63 -15.66
CA LEU A 544 -33.53 -31.48 -16.39
C LEU A 544 -32.27 -30.87 -15.73
N GLN A 545 -32.15 -30.95 -14.40
CA GLN A 545 -30.96 -30.49 -13.67
C GLN A 545 -29.86 -31.56 -13.64
N LYS A 546 -30.22 -32.85 -13.63
CA LYS A 546 -29.25 -33.97 -13.61
C LYS A 546 -28.60 -34.21 -14.97
N ASN A 547 -29.37 -34.13 -16.06
CA ASN A 547 -28.88 -34.38 -17.40
C ASN A 547 -29.66 -33.57 -18.44
N PRO A 548 -29.37 -32.26 -18.56
CA PRO A 548 -30.11 -31.35 -19.44
C PRO A 548 -30.06 -31.81 -20.90
N VAL A 549 -28.92 -32.35 -21.34
CA VAL A 549 -28.72 -32.83 -22.72
C VAL A 549 -29.66 -33.99 -23.03
N LEU A 550 -29.76 -34.98 -22.15
CA LEU A 550 -30.60 -36.16 -22.36
C LEU A 550 -32.09 -35.80 -22.34
N VAL A 551 -32.50 -34.83 -21.51
CA VAL A 551 -33.87 -34.30 -21.54
C VAL A 551 -34.18 -33.60 -22.87
N TRP A 552 -33.27 -32.74 -23.36
CA TRP A 552 -33.46 -32.10 -24.67
C TRP A 552 -33.45 -33.12 -25.82
N GLN A 553 -32.62 -34.15 -25.77
CA GLN A 553 -32.63 -35.24 -26.75
C GLN A 553 -33.96 -35.98 -26.79
N LEU A 554 -34.55 -36.29 -25.63
CA LEU A 554 -35.87 -36.94 -25.54
C LEU A 554 -36.99 -36.03 -26.05
N ILE A 555 -36.96 -34.74 -25.73
CA ILE A 555 -37.93 -33.76 -26.25
C ILE A 555 -37.81 -33.67 -27.78
N SER A 556 -36.58 -33.52 -28.31
CA SER A 556 -36.35 -33.47 -29.76
C SER A 556 -36.79 -34.76 -30.47
N LEU A 557 -36.52 -35.94 -29.88
CA LEU A 557 -36.96 -37.22 -30.41
C LEU A 557 -38.49 -37.33 -30.42
N SER A 558 -39.15 -36.92 -29.33
CA SER A 558 -40.61 -36.87 -29.25
C SER A 558 -41.20 -35.95 -30.33
N LEU A 559 -40.63 -34.76 -30.52
CA LEU A 559 -41.06 -33.81 -31.54
C LEU A 559 -40.88 -34.37 -32.96
N LEU A 560 -39.76 -35.04 -33.22
CA LEU A 560 -39.50 -35.70 -34.49
C LEU A 560 -40.52 -36.80 -34.77
N LEU A 561 -40.82 -37.64 -33.78
CA LEU A 561 -41.83 -38.70 -33.91
C LEU A 561 -43.22 -38.13 -34.17
N THR A 562 -43.62 -37.06 -33.48
CA THR A 562 -44.90 -36.38 -33.74
C THR A 562 -44.95 -35.75 -35.13
N LEU A 563 -43.83 -35.22 -35.63
CA LEU A 563 -43.73 -34.69 -36.99
C LEU A 563 -43.90 -35.80 -38.02
N ILE A 564 -43.20 -36.93 -37.85
CA ILE A 564 -43.33 -38.10 -38.74
C ILE A 564 -44.78 -38.62 -38.72
N ALA A 565 -45.39 -38.74 -37.54
CA ALA A 565 -46.79 -39.15 -37.41
C ALA A 565 -47.74 -38.16 -38.12
N SER A 566 -47.50 -36.85 -38.01
CA SER A 566 -48.27 -35.82 -38.72
C SER A 566 -48.19 -35.94 -40.24
N PHE A 567 -47.11 -36.48 -40.80
CA PHE A 567 -47.00 -36.75 -42.24
C PHE A 567 -47.68 -38.07 -42.64
N TYR A 568 -47.84 -39.00 -41.71
CA TYR A 568 -48.44 -40.31 -41.95
C TYR A 568 -49.97 -40.33 -41.77
N PHE A 569 -50.50 -39.41 -40.95
CA PHE A 569 -51.95 -39.24 -40.70
C PHE A 569 -52.56 -38.03 -41.45
N ARG A 570 -51.82 -37.47 -42.42
CA ARG A 570 -52.35 -36.59 -43.48
C ARG A 570 -52.54 -37.42 -44.74
#